data_AF-A0A1I0IPI0-F1
#
_entry.id   AF-A0A1I0IPI0-F1
#
_cell.length_a   1.000
_cell.length_b   1.000
_cell.length_c   1.000
_cell.angle_alpha   90.00
_cell.angle_beta   90.00
_cell.angle_gamma   90.00
#
_symmetry.space_group_name_H-M   'P 1'
#
loop_
_entity.id
_entity.type
_entity.pdbx_description
1 polymer ?
#
loop_
_entity_poly.entity_id
_entity_poly.type
_entity_poly.pdbx_seq_one_letter_code
_entity_poly.pdbx_strand_id
1 'polypeptide(L)'
;MPRFRPLPLLILLLALVLPLLVSAQTATGPAAANKRLFDRTVDELNFRTMETVYDKSFTRAKYPVSLRSTKARAEFDTYFGREDLKKLFRNYNGVSERFKGHFGKGRTDLLEFEKQLNSLLVDRNFEFFIRVLPRDERVTLVRNLQRVIKQSAAQFNASQDATPDEVAADGAAVPPAADGVAPASLNRPAAVAEDPQPQPEADLASAPAYTGPRPLDVPARHDWLDYLSLMLLVGSFLLLLYLVLSVVPALQQRLDAVLPPDADGADDPEPLPQHPRRAARPLPEDRYEEES
;
A
#
# COMPACT_ATOMS: atom_id res chain seq x y z
N MET A 1 -35.20 -3.97 41.36
CA MET A 1 -35.02 -3.76 39.91
C MET A 1 -33.56 -3.99 39.55
N PRO A 2 -33.22 -5.04 38.78
CA PRO A 2 -31.87 -5.21 38.25
C PRO A 2 -31.63 -4.20 37.12
N ARG A 3 -30.46 -3.55 37.10
CA ARG A 3 -30.03 -2.71 35.97
C ARG A 3 -29.48 -3.63 34.88
N PHE A 4 -29.95 -3.48 33.63
CA PHE A 4 -29.42 -4.23 32.50
C PHE A 4 -27.91 -3.96 32.34
N ARG A 5 -27.12 -5.03 32.22
CA ARG A 5 -25.67 -4.94 32.02
C ARG A 5 -25.39 -4.32 30.64
N PRO A 6 -24.46 -3.35 30.49
CA PRO A 6 -24.15 -2.72 29.20
C PRO A 6 -23.33 -3.63 28.24
N LEU A 7 -23.25 -4.93 28.53
CA LEU A 7 -22.43 -5.91 27.83
C LEU A 7 -22.73 -6.05 26.32
N PRO A 8 -24.00 -6.19 25.86
CA PRO A 8 -24.27 -6.28 24.42
C PRO A 8 -24.01 -4.96 23.68
N LEU A 9 -24.19 -3.81 24.35
CA LEU A 9 -23.85 -2.50 23.78
C LEU A 9 -22.34 -2.30 23.66
N LEU A 10 -21.56 -2.81 24.64
CA LEU A 10 -20.11 -2.80 24.59
C LEU A 10 -19.57 -3.77 23.52
N ILE A 11 -20.20 -4.94 23.32
CA ILE A 11 -19.87 -5.85 22.21
C ILE A 11 -20.19 -5.20 20.86
N LEU A 12 -21.35 -4.51 20.72
CA LEU A 12 -21.73 -3.78 19.50
C LEU A 12 -20.73 -2.66 19.19
N LEU A 13 -20.35 -1.86 20.19
CA LEU A 13 -19.32 -0.83 20.05
C LEU A 13 -17.96 -1.42 19.67
N LEU A 14 -17.53 -2.50 20.31
CA LEU A 14 -16.27 -3.17 20.00
C LEU A 14 -16.26 -3.74 18.57
N ALA A 15 -17.36 -4.36 18.14
CA ALA A 15 -17.53 -4.88 16.78
C ALA A 15 -17.59 -3.78 15.71
N LEU A 16 -18.05 -2.57 16.05
CA LEU A 16 -18.04 -1.41 15.17
C LEU A 16 -16.65 -0.73 15.14
N VAL A 17 -15.95 -0.67 16.27
CA VAL A 17 -14.66 0.02 16.41
C VAL A 17 -13.49 -0.80 15.87
N LEU A 18 -13.49 -2.13 16.01
CA LEU A 18 -12.44 -3.01 15.45
C LEU A 18 -12.18 -2.80 13.95
N PRO A 19 -13.19 -2.85 13.04
CA PRO A 19 -12.95 -2.65 11.62
C PRO A 19 -12.46 -1.23 11.30
N LEU A 20 -12.87 -0.21 12.07
CA LEU A 20 -12.31 1.15 11.92
C LEU A 20 -10.84 1.21 12.36
N LEU A 21 -10.46 0.55 13.47
CA LEU A 21 -9.07 0.51 13.94
C LEU A 21 -8.15 -0.25 12.97
N VAL A 22 -8.60 -1.39 12.43
CA VAL A 22 -7.86 -2.14 11.40
C VAL A 22 -7.70 -1.29 10.12
N SER A 23 -8.79 -0.62 9.69
CA SER A 23 -8.74 0.28 8.52
C SER A 23 -7.78 1.46 8.75
N ALA A 24 -7.78 2.06 9.94
CA ALA A 24 -6.85 3.13 10.31
C ALA A 24 -5.39 2.65 10.27
N GLN A 25 -5.08 1.48 10.84
CA GLN A 25 -3.74 0.87 10.80
C GLN A 25 -3.27 0.59 9.37
N THR A 26 -4.16 0.16 8.46
CA THR A 26 -3.80 0.02 7.03
C THR A 26 -3.63 1.35 6.29
N ALA A 27 -4.19 2.45 6.80
CA ALA A 27 -4.11 3.78 6.17
C ALA A 27 -2.93 4.64 6.66
N THR A 28 -2.42 4.41 7.87
CA THR A 28 -1.26 5.15 8.45
C THR A 28 -0.04 4.29 8.77
N GLY A 29 -0.12 2.97 8.72
CA GLY A 29 1.01 2.07 8.99
C GLY A 29 2.15 2.17 7.96
N PRO A 30 3.35 1.66 8.30
CA PRO A 30 4.57 1.84 7.49
C PRO A 30 4.44 1.26 6.07
N ALA A 31 3.68 0.18 5.87
CA ALA A 31 3.38 -0.34 4.53
C ALA A 31 2.69 0.70 3.62
N ALA A 32 1.79 1.53 4.16
CA ALA A 32 1.12 2.60 3.42
C ALA A 32 2.04 3.81 3.18
N ALA A 33 2.94 4.13 4.11
CA ALA A 33 3.99 5.13 3.90
C ALA A 33 4.96 4.70 2.77
N ASN A 34 5.46 3.46 2.84
CA ASN A 34 6.31 2.85 1.83
C ASN A 34 5.63 2.78 0.45
N LYS A 35 4.31 2.50 0.43
CA LYS A 35 3.51 2.54 -0.78
C LYS A 35 3.42 3.94 -1.40
N ARG A 36 3.14 4.96 -0.59
CA ARG A 36 3.13 6.39 -1.02
C ARG A 36 4.51 6.85 -1.51
N LEU A 37 5.58 6.40 -0.87
CA LEU A 37 6.96 6.66 -1.29
C LEU A 37 7.26 6.03 -2.65
N PHE A 38 6.89 4.76 -2.87
CA PHE A 38 7.03 4.10 -4.17
C PHE A 38 6.27 4.85 -5.27
N ASP A 39 4.99 5.16 -5.04
CA ASP A 39 4.14 5.80 -6.04
C ASP A 39 4.61 7.23 -6.37
N ARG A 40 5.14 7.97 -5.38
CA ARG A 40 5.81 9.26 -5.58
C ARG A 40 7.12 9.12 -6.37
N THR A 41 7.89 8.07 -6.11
CA THR A 41 9.15 7.80 -6.83
C THR A 41 8.87 7.45 -8.29
N VAL A 42 7.88 6.60 -8.57
CA VAL A 42 7.43 6.31 -9.95
C VAL A 42 6.96 7.58 -10.67
N ASP A 43 6.26 8.48 -9.98
CA ASP A 43 5.87 9.79 -10.54
C ASP A 43 7.08 10.67 -10.88
N GLU A 44 8.09 10.76 -10.01
CA GLU A 44 9.33 11.51 -10.28
C GLU A 44 10.15 10.88 -11.41
N LEU A 45 10.31 9.56 -11.43
CA LEU A 45 11.04 8.85 -12.50
C LEU A 45 10.37 9.08 -13.87
N ASN A 46 9.05 8.98 -13.95
CA ASN A 46 8.29 9.36 -15.15
C ASN A 46 8.50 10.85 -15.48
N PHE A 47 8.38 11.74 -14.49
CA PHE A 47 8.54 13.19 -14.69
C PHE A 47 9.91 13.52 -15.29
N ARG A 48 11.01 13.02 -14.72
CA ARG A 48 12.38 13.24 -15.23
C ARG A 48 12.61 12.65 -16.61
N THR A 49 11.98 11.52 -16.90
CA THR A 49 12.02 10.90 -18.22
C THR A 49 11.30 11.76 -19.26
N MET A 50 10.09 12.25 -18.96
CA MET A 50 9.32 13.15 -19.82
C MET A 50 9.97 14.51 -19.98
N GLU A 51 10.47 15.12 -18.89
CA GLU A 51 11.23 16.37 -18.85
C GLU A 51 12.40 16.29 -19.84
N THR A 52 13.21 15.23 -19.76
CA THR A 52 14.37 15.03 -20.64
C THR A 52 13.95 14.81 -22.10
N VAL A 53 12.97 13.95 -22.38
CA VAL A 53 12.51 13.71 -23.76
C VAL A 53 11.85 14.94 -24.38
N TYR A 54 11.09 15.72 -23.60
CA TYR A 54 10.40 16.92 -24.05
C TYR A 54 11.39 18.05 -24.33
N ASP A 55 12.27 18.37 -23.39
CA ASP A 55 13.25 19.47 -23.53
C ASP A 55 14.20 19.26 -24.72
N LYS A 56 14.52 18.00 -25.06
CA LYS A 56 15.34 17.65 -26.23
C LYS A 56 14.50 17.65 -27.52
N SER A 57 13.20 17.37 -27.44
CA SER A 57 12.28 17.46 -28.58
C SER A 57 11.90 18.90 -28.93
N PHE A 58 11.78 19.79 -27.95
CA PHE A 58 11.27 21.16 -28.10
C PHE A 58 12.27 22.20 -27.57
N THR A 59 13.29 22.55 -28.37
CA THR A 59 14.38 23.45 -27.95
C THR A 59 13.96 24.87 -27.52
N ARG A 60 12.73 25.29 -27.82
CA ARG A 60 12.16 26.61 -27.47
C ARG A 60 11.17 26.59 -26.29
N ALA A 61 10.88 25.42 -25.73
CA ALA A 61 9.92 25.27 -24.64
C ALA A 61 10.53 24.37 -23.54
N LYS A 62 10.01 24.48 -22.32
CA LYS A 62 10.43 23.66 -21.19
C LYS A 62 9.27 22.82 -20.66
N TYR A 63 9.57 21.61 -20.20
CA TYR A 63 8.56 20.79 -19.55
C TYR A 63 8.19 21.40 -18.19
N PRO A 64 6.92 21.80 -17.94
CA PRO A 64 6.58 22.53 -16.71
C PRO A 64 6.76 21.67 -15.45
N VAL A 65 7.44 22.22 -14.44
CA VAL A 65 7.76 21.52 -13.17
C VAL A 65 6.51 21.19 -12.34
N SER A 66 5.36 21.78 -12.66
CA SER A 66 4.04 21.41 -12.12
C SER A 66 3.57 20.02 -12.56
N LEU A 67 4.10 19.47 -13.66
CA LEU A 67 3.67 18.19 -14.24
C LEU A 67 4.24 16.94 -13.53
N ARG A 68 4.52 17.00 -12.23
CA ARG A 68 5.03 15.84 -11.48
C ARG A 68 3.98 14.75 -11.27
N SER A 69 2.68 15.11 -11.21
CA SER A 69 1.60 14.14 -10.99
C SER A 69 1.13 13.47 -12.28
N THR A 70 0.62 12.24 -12.20
CA THR A 70 0.03 11.52 -13.33
C THR A 70 -1.12 12.31 -13.99
N LYS A 71 -1.95 12.98 -13.19
CA LYS A 71 -3.10 13.78 -13.65
C LYS A 71 -2.69 15.00 -14.46
N ALA A 72 -1.79 15.84 -13.93
CA ALA A 72 -1.32 17.03 -14.62
C ALA A 72 -0.68 16.70 -15.99
N ARG A 73 0.00 15.55 -16.12
CA ARG A 73 0.56 15.05 -17.38
C ARG A 73 -0.48 14.53 -18.39
N ALA A 74 -1.67 14.14 -17.93
CA ALA A 74 -2.78 13.77 -18.81
C ALA A 74 -3.48 15.02 -19.37
N GLU A 75 -3.62 16.06 -18.53
CA GLU A 75 -4.21 17.37 -18.86
C GLU A 75 -3.30 18.24 -19.74
N PHE A 76 -1.98 18.04 -19.71
CA PHE A 76 -1.02 18.77 -20.53
C PHE A 76 -1.16 18.48 -22.03
N ASP A 77 -1.30 19.53 -22.85
CA ASP A 77 -1.53 19.43 -24.31
C ASP A 77 -0.56 20.27 -25.18
N THR A 78 0.43 20.96 -24.59
CA THR A 78 1.32 21.89 -25.30
C THR A 78 2.41 21.17 -26.11
N TYR A 79 2.03 20.45 -27.16
CA TYR A 79 2.94 19.71 -28.05
C TYR A 79 3.19 20.40 -29.40
N PHE A 80 2.78 21.66 -29.56
CA PHE A 80 3.01 22.49 -30.76
C PHE A 80 2.67 21.80 -32.10
N GLY A 81 1.52 21.13 -32.16
CA GLY A 81 1.03 20.41 -33.34
C GLY A 81 1.59 18.99 -33.54
N ARG A 82 2.49 18.51 -32.68
CA ARG A 82 3.02 17.13 -32.72
C ARG A 82 2.15 16.15 -31.95
N GLU A 83 1.04 15.77 -32.58
CA GLU A 83 0.09 14.77 -32.07
C GLU A 83 0.70 13.37 -31.90
N ASP A 84 1.77 13.06 -32.64
CA ASP A 84 2.59 11.86 -32.49
C ASP A 84 3.30 11.81 -31.13
N LEU A 85 3.97 12.91 -30.74
CA LEU A 85 4.60 13.03 -29.42
C LEU A 85 3.56 13.10 -28.30
N LYS A 86 2.45 13.82 -28.51
CA LYS A 86 1.31 13.85 -27.58
C LYS A 86 0.77 12.45 -27.28
N LYS A 87 0.61 11.61 -28.31
CA LYS A 87 0.22 10.19 -28.17
C LYS A 87 1.29 9.36 -27.47
N LEU A 88 2.57 9.54 -27.80
CA LEU A 88 3.70 8.87 -27.17
C LEU A 88 3.80 9.17 -25.65
N PHE A 89 3.68 10.44 -25.27
CA PHE A 89 3.70 10.88 -23.87
C PHE A 89 2.48 10.37 -23.10
N ARG A 90 1.26 10.48 -23.66
CA ARG A 90 0.05 9.95 -23.02
C ARG A 90 0.13 8.43 -22.81
N ASN A 91 0.68 7.69 -23.77
CA ASN A 91 0.92 6.25 -23.64
C ASN A 91 1.90 5.93 -22.51
N TYR A 92 3.06 6.57 -22.48
CA TYR A 92 4.07 6.35 -21.42
C TYR A 92 3.57 6.75 -20.02
N ASN A 93 2.75 7.82 -19.91
CA ASN A 93 2.08 8.18 -18.66
C ASN A 93 1.24 7.02 -18.12
N GLY A 94 0.39 6.43 -18.96
CA GLY A 94 -0.47 5.29 -18.62
C GLY A 94 0.30 4.00 -18.30
N VAL A 95 1.48 3.78 -18.89
CA VAL A 95 2.37 2.69 -18.49
C VAL A 95 2.91 2.92 -17.06
N SER A 96 3.37 4.13 -16.75
CA SER A 96 3.86 4.46 -15.39
C SER A 96 2.77 4.31 -14.31
N GLU A 97 1.52 4.65 -14.65
CA GLU A 97 0.37 4.50 -13.75
C GLU A 97 0.05 3.03 -13.46
N ARG A 98 0.05 2.19 -14.50
CA ARG A 98 -0.05 0.73 -14.36
C ARG A 98 1.11 0.16 -13.54
N PHE A 99 2.31 0.76 -13.64
CA PHE A 99 3.47 0.33 -12.87
C PHE A 99 3.28 0.50 -11.35
N LYS A 100 2.67 1.61 -10.90
CA LYS A 100 2.24 1.79 -9.50
C LYS A 100 1.39 0.62 -9.00
N GLY A 101 0.60 -0.01 -9.86
CA GLY A 101 -0.21 -1.19 -9.54
C GLY A 101 0.56 -2.48 -9.21
N HIS A 102 1.90 -2.50 -9.19
CA HIS A 102 2.71 -3.69 -8.92
C HIS A 102 3.21 -3.76 -7.47
N PHE A 103 3.78 -2.67 -6.94
CA PHE A 103 4.27 -2.64 -5.56
C PHE A 103 3.12 -2.63 -4.53
N GLY A 104 3.20 -3.51 -3.54
CA GLY A 104 2.16 -3.75 -2.53
C GLY A 104 1.35 -5.06 -2.73
N LYS A 105 1.59 -5.82 -3.81
CA LYS A 105 0.95 -7.14 -4.06
C LYS A 105 1.68 -8.35 -3.46
N GLY A 106 2.58 -8.12 -2.52
CA GLY A 106 3.47 -9.13 -1.94
C GLY A 106 4.35 -8.52 -0.84
N ARG A 107 5.55 -9.08 -0.62
CA ARG A 107 6.53 -8.54 0.33
C ARG A 107 6.86 -7.08 0.03
N THR A 108 6.73 -6.21 1.01
CA THR A 108 7.04 -4.77 0.92
C THR A 108 8.38 -4.48 1.58
N ASP A 109 9.42 -5.15 1.11
CA ASP A 109 10.78 -5.08 1.67
C ASP A 109 11.65 -4.16 0.82
N LEU A 110 12.76 -3.63 1.37
CA LEU A 110 13.69 -2.73 0.67
C LEU A 110 14.20 -3.33 -0.65
N LEU A 111 14.54 -4.63 -0.65
CA LEU A 111 15.01 -5.34 -1.85
C LEU A 111 13.92 -5.43 -2.93
N GLU A 112 12.66 -5.65 -2.56
CA GLU A 112 11.56 -5.69 -3.53
C GLU A 112 11.22 -4.27 -4.03
N PHE A 113 11.29 -3.25 -3.16
CA PHE A 113 11.15 -1.84 -3.51
C PHE A 113 12.20 -1.41 -4.56
N GLU A 114 13.49 -1.66 -4.31
CA GLU A 114 14.56 -1.38 -5.27
C GLU A 114 14.40 -2.18 -6.57
N LYS A 115 14.11 -3.48 -6.48
CA LYS A 115 13.93 -4.38 -7.63
C LYS A 115 12.80 -3.93 -8.55
N GLN A 116 11.65 -3.52 -7.98
CA GLN A 116 10.53 -3.01 -8.75
C GLN A 116 10.84 -1.62 -9.33
N LEU A 117 11.49 -0.71 -8.60
CA LEU A 117 11.89 0.58 -9.19
C LEU A 117 12.93 0.43 -10.32
N ASN A 118 13.86 -0.52 -10.21
CA ASN A 118 14.85 -0.78 -11.26
C ASN A 118 14.25 -1.50 -12.48
N SER A 119 13.23 -2.35 -12.32
CA SER A 119 12.61 -3.02 -13.48
C SER A 119 11.87 -2.05 -14.41
N LEU A 120 11.39 -0.91 -13.91
CA LEU A 120 10.90 0.20 -14.75
C LEU A 120 11.98 0.73 -15.70
N LEU A 121 13.25 0.77 -15.29
CA LEU A 121 14.36 1.22 -16.14
C LEU A 121 14.84 0.17 -17.16
N VAL A 122 14.36 -1.06 -17.03
CA VAL A 122 14.66 -2.19 -17.94
C VAL A 122 13.43 -2.54 -18.80
N ASP A 123 12.27 -1.91 -18.54
CA ASP A 123 11.05 -2.15 -19.30
C ASP A 123 11.16 -1.66 -20.76
N ARG A 124 10.55 -2.43 -21.65
CA ARG A 124 10.56 -2.19 -23.09
C ARG A 124 9.83 -0.89 -23.47
N ASN A 125 8.83 -0.47 -22.69
CA ASN A 125 8.13 0.80 -22.94
C ASN A 125 8.99 2.00 -22.54
N PHE A 126 9.76 1.89 -21.45
CA PHE A 126 10.77 2.88 -21.06
C PHE A 126 11.86 2.99 -22.13
N GLU A 127 12.46 1.86 -22.56
CA GLU A 127 13.48 1.85 -23.62
C GLU A 127 12.94 2.49 -24.91
N PHE A 128 11.73 2.12 -25.33
CA PHE A 128 11.07 2.68 -26.51
C PHE A 128 10.85 4.19 -26.40
N PHE A 129 10.37 4.68 -25.24
CA PHE A 129 10.14 6.11 -25.01
C PHE A 129 11.44 6.92 -25.05
N ILE A 130 12.51 6.44 -24.40
CA ILE A 130 13.80 7.14 -24.41
C ILE A 130 14.57 6.97 -25.73
N ARG A 131 14.19 6.07 -26.64
CA ARG A 131 14.89 5.79 -27.90
C ARG A 131 15.11 7.03 -28.77
N VAL A 132 14.22 8.02 -28.67
CA VAL A 132 14.28 9.32 -29.37
C VAL A 132 15.52 10.14 -28.95
N LEU A 133 16.03 9.95 -27.74
CA LEU A 133 17.20 10.67 -27.23
C LEU A 133 18.52 10.13 -27.82
N PRO A 134 19.54 10.99 -28.01
CA PRO A 134 20.91 10.59 -28.29
C PRO A 134 21.46 9.60 -27.24
N ARG A 135 22.42 8.74 -27.63
CA ARG A 135 22.95 7.66 -26.78
C ARG A 135 23.46 8.16 -25.43
N ASP A 136 24.18 9.27 -25.41
CA ASP A 136 24.84 9.79 -24.21
C ASP A 136 23.86 10.50 -23.27
N GLU A 137 22.80 11.09 -23.84
CA GLU A 137 21.63 11.59 -23.11
C GLU A 137 20.87 10.44 -22.44
N ARG A 138 20.64 9.31 -23.15
CA ARG A 138 20.02 8.10 -22.56
C ARG A 138 20.84 7.55 -21.40
N VAL A 139 22.16 7.45 -21.54
CA VAL A 139 23.05 6.97 -20.46
C VAL A 139 23.05 7.93 -19.27
N THR A 140 23.04 9.24 -19.51
CA THR A 140 22.98 10.27 -18.46
C THR A 140 21.63 10.26 -17.73
N LEU A 141 20.53 10.12 -18.46
CA LEU A 141 19.18 9.97 -17.92
C LEU A 141 19.07 8.72 -17.03
N VAL A 142 19.48 7.53 -17.52
CA VAL A 142 19.44 6.29 -16.74
C VAL A 142 20.27 6.41 -15.46
N ARG A 143 21.47 7.00 -15.51
CA ARG A 143 22.30 7.26 -14.31
C ARG A 143 21.62 8.20 -13.31
N ASN A 144 20.91 9.22 -13.79
CA ASN A 144 20.17 10.14 -12.92
C ASN A 144 18.92 9.50 -12.30
N LEU A 145 18.19 8.69 -13.07
CA LEU A 145 17.06 7.90 -12.57
C LEU A 145 17.52 6.88 -11.51
N GLN A 146 18.65 6.19 -11.73
CA GLN A 146 19.27 5.31 -10.74
C GLN A 146 19.69 6.04 -9.44
N ARG A 147 20.12 7.31 -9.53
CA ARG A 147 20.38 8.14 -8.33
C ARG A 147 19.10 8.43 -7.55
N VAL A 148 18.00 8.77 -8.24
CA VAL A 148 16.68 8.98 -7.62
C VAL A 148 16.20 7.70 -6.93
N ILE A 149 16.31 6.53 -7.59
CA ILE A 149 15.95 5.23 -6.97
C ILE A 149 16.73 5.00 -5.68
N LYS A 150 18.05 5.21 -5.67
CA LYS A 150 18.89 5.05 -4.49
C LYS A 150 18.56 6.04 -3.37
N GLN A 151 18.20 7.28 -3.70
CA GLN A 151 17.73 8.27 -2.72
C GLN A 151 16.41 7.83 -2.08
N SER A 152 15.45 7.34 -2.87
CA SER A 152 14.18 6.81 -2.36
C SER A 152 14.36 5.51 -1.58
N ALA A 153 15.35 4.67 -1.92
CA ALA A 153 15.70 3.47 -1.16
C ALA A 153 16.31 3.81 0.21
N ALA A 154 17.15 4.85 0.28
CA ALA A 154 17.66 5.37 1.56
C ALA A 154 16.53 5.96 2.42
N GLN A 155 15.58 6.70 1.83
CA GLN A 155 14.38 7.19 2.52
C GLN A 155 13.50 6.05 3.03
N PHE A 156 13.32 4.99 2.24
CA PHE A 156 12.60 3.79 2.66
C PHE A 156 13.26 3.15 3.88
N ASN A 157 14.59 2.97 3.87
CA ASN A 157 15.31 2.39 5.00
C ASN A 157 15.17 3.27 6.27
N ALA A 158 15.39 4.58 6.15
CA ALA A 158 15.22 5.52 7.26
C ALA A 158 13.80 5.48 7.87
N SER A 159 12.77 5.27 7.04
CA SER A 159 11.38 5.10 7.52
C SER A 159 11.07 3.75 8.18
N GLN A 160 12.01 2.79 8.19
CA GLN A 160 11.90 1.55 8.97
C GLN A 160 12.70 1.60 10.28
N ASP A 161 13.82 2.32 10.30
CA ASP A 161 14.68 2.49 11.48
C ASP A 161 14.23 3.64 12.42
N ALA A 162 13.22 4.41 12.04
CA ALA A 162 12.71 5.55 12.82
C ALA A 162 12.17 5.14 14.19
N THR A 163 12.85 5.55 15.26
CA THR A 163 12.41 5.36 16.65
C THR A 163 11.21 6.26 16.99
N PRO A 164 10.41 5.92 18.02
CA PRO A 164 9.08 6.53 18.20
C PRO A 164 9.02 8.05 18.41
N ASP A 165 10.14 8.69 18.81
CA ASP A 165 10.16 10.10 19.21
C ASP A 165 10.19 11.09 18.02
N GLU A 166 10.66 10.69 16.83
CA GLU A 166 10.85 11.62 15.70
C GLU A 166 9.61 11.81 14.80
N VAL A 167 8.62 10.91 14.89
CA VAL A 167 7.43 10.88 14.01
C VAL A 167 6.53 12.12 14.17
N ALA A 168 6.70 12.89 15.25
CA ALA A 168 5.94 14.11 15.50
C ALA A 168 6.50 15.38 14.80
N ALA A 169 7.73 15.36 14.28
CA ALA A 169 8.45 16.56 13.85
C ALA A 169 8.49 16.78 12.33
N ASP A 170 8.89 15.76 11.55
CA ASP A 170 9.32 15.98 10.14
C ASP A 170 8.19 15.90 9.10
N GLY A 171 7.13 16.67 9.32
CA GLY A 171 6.03 16.81 8.37
C GLY A 171 6.32 17.80 7.22
N ALA A 172 7.45 18.52 7.24
CA ALA A 172 7.58 19.77 6.48
C ALA A 172 9.01 20.20 6.05
N ALA A 173 10.00 19.32 5.92
CA ALA A 173 11.33 19.71 5.41
C ALA A 173 11.90 18.79 4.32
N VAL A 174 11.81 19.21 3.04
CA VAL A 174 12.74 18.75 1.98
C VAL A 174 13.52 19.96 1.49
N PRO A 175 14.74 20.22 2.02
CA PRO A 175 15.55 21.33 1.56
C PRO A 175 16.09 21.05 0.14
N PRO A 176 16.02 22.00 -0.80
CA PRO A 176 16.74 21.89 -2.06
C PRO A 176 18.25 22.03 -1.82
N ALA A 177 19.06 21.34 -2.62
CA ALA A 177 20.51 21.46 -2.52
C ALA A 177 20.98 22.86 -2.95
N ALA A 178 21.81 23.47 -2.12
CA ALA A 178 22.60 24.66 -2.43
C ALA A 178 24.00 24.50 -1.82
N ASP A 179 25.03 24.74 -2.63
CA ASP A 179 26.43 24.60 -2.20
C ASP A 179 26.91 25.81 -1.39
N GLY A 180 27.76 25.54 -0.39
CA GLY A 180 28.76 26.52 0.07
C GLY A 180 28.65 27.02 1.51
N VAL A 181 29.80 26.97 2.19
CA VAL A 181 30.16 27.66 3.45
C VAL A 181 29.58 27.11 4.77
N ALA A 182 30.50 26.57 5.55
CA ALA A 182 30.48 26.38 7.01
C ALA A 182 31.88 26.81 7.52
N PRO A 183 32.20 26.89 8.84
CA PRO A 183 31.45 26.40 9.99
C PRO A 183 31.46 27.37 11.22
N ALA A 184 31.22 26.79 12.40
CA ALA A 184 31.29 27.34 13.78
C ALA A 184 30.05 28.12 14.28
N SER A 185 29.72 28.08 15.57
CA SER A 185 30.46 27.51 16.73
C SER A 185 29.62 26.56 17.60
N LEU A 186 30.30 25.66 18.34
CA LEU A 186 29.69 24.92 19.44
C LEU A 186 29.56 25.80 20.69
N ASN A 187 28.66 25.43 21.60
CA ASN A 187 29.02 25.42 23.02
C ASN A 187 28.29 24.30 23.80
N ARG A 188 28.84 23.91 24.95
CA ARG A 188 28.44 22.70 25.72
C ARG A 188 28.17 23.05 27.21
N PRO A 189 28.08 22.10 28.16
CA PRO A 189 26.91 21.95 29.03
C PRO A 189 27.11 22.51 30.44
N ALA A 190 26.07 22.39 31.28
CA ALA A 190 26.20 22.38 32.73
C ALA A 190 25.50 21.12 33.28
N ALA A 191 26.10 20.51 34.31
CA ALA A 191 25.54 19.38 35.04
C ALA A 191 25.86 19.55 36.54
N VAL A 192 24.88 19.25 37.39
CA VAL A 192 25.05 19.07 38.83
C VAL A 192 24.16 17.89 39.22
N ALA A 193 24.67 17.04 40.11
CA ALA A 193 23.93 15.94 40.71
C ALA A 193 24.15 16.01 42.23
N GLU A 194 23.15 15.63 43.02
CA GLU A 194 23.35 14.97 44.32
C GLU A 194 22.04 14.39 44.86
N ASP A 195 22.17 13.22 45.51
CA ASP A 195 21.22 12.53 46.39
C ASP A 195 22.11 11.69 47.33
N PRO A 196 21.97 11.80 48.67
CA PRO A 196 21.37 10.66 49.36
C PRO A 196 20.56 10.98 50.64
N GLN A 197 19.69 10.01 50.97
CA GLN A 197 18.97 9.77 52.23
C GLN A 197 19.88 9.65 53.49
N PRO A 198 19.36 9.80 54.74
CA PRO A 198 18.75 8.63 55.43
C PRO A 198 17.63 8.89 56.50
N GLN A 199 16.76 7.87 56.67
CA GLN A 199 16.19 7.17 57.89
C GLN A 199 16.19 7.81 59.32
N PRO A 200 15.53 7.23 60.38
CA PRO A 200 14.82 5.93 60.54
C PRO A 200 13.43 5.95 61.28
N GLU A 201 12.83 4.75 61.48
CA GLU A 201 12.01 4.23 62.63
C GLU A 201 10.89 5.07 63.32
N ALA A 202 9.77 4.56 63.86
CA ALA A 202 9.02 3.27 63.87
C ALA A 202 7.58 3.58 64.46
N ASP A 203 6.67 2.71 64.95
CA ASP A 203 6.59 1.26 65.23
C ASP A 203 5.11 0.74 65.38
N LEU A 204 4.93 -0.50 65.88
CA LEU A 204 3.79 -1.20 66.55
C LEU A 204 2.56 -0.40 67.07
N ALA A 205 1.37 -0.97 67.35
CA ALA A 205 0.57 -2.15 66.92
C ALA A 205 -0.67 -2.31 67.84
N SER A 206 -1.85 -2.73 67.33
CA SER A 206 -2.94 -3.39 68.12
C SER A 206 -4.10 -3.87 67.22
N ALA A 207 -4.89 -4.85 67.70
CA ALA A 207 -5.96 -5.54 66.96
C ALA A 207 -7.11 -5.93 67.95
N PRO A 208 -8.01 -6.89 67.64
CA PRO A 208 -8.91 -7.06 66.49
C PRO A 208 -10.41 -7.02 66.89
N ALA A 209 -11.33 -7.10 65.93
CA ALA A 209 -12.74 -7.46 66.18
C ALA A 209 -13.33 -8.28 65.02
N TYR A 210 -14.09 -9.34 65.35
CA TYR A 210 -14.62 -10.33 64.40
C TYR A 210 -16.16 -10.25 64.33
N THR A 211 -16.73 -10.20 63.13
CA THR A 211 -18.17 -10.39 62.89
C THR A 211 -18.41 -11.40 61.75
N GLY A 212 -19.54 -12.12 61.81
CA GLY A 212 -19.71 -13.42 61.15
C GLY A 212 -19.94 -13.41 59.62
N PRO A 213 -19.96 -14.61 59.00
CA PRO A 213 -19.99 -14.78 57.55
C PRO A 213 -21.32 -14.32 56.92
N ARG A 214 -21.21 -13.57 55.82
CA ARG A 214 -22.34 -13.03 55.05
C ARG A 214 -22.60 -13.93 53.83
N PRO A 215 -23.81 -14.50 53.64
CA PRO A 215 -24.09 -15.43 52.54
C PRO A 215 -24.36 -14.71 51.22
N LEU A 216 -23.36 -14.01 50.67
CA LEU A 216 -23.42 -13.33 49.37
C LEU A 216 -22.18 -13.51 48.47
N ASP A 217 -21.03 -13.88 49.03
CA ASP A 217 -19.80 -14.10 48.25
C ASP A 217 -19.73 -15.51 47.65
N VAL A 218 -20.68 -15.81 46.76
CA VAL A 218 -20.47 -16.81 45.70
C VAL A 218 -20.01 -16.04 44.45
N PRO A 219 -18.72 -16.05 44.08
CA PRO A 219 -18.31 -15.44 42.82
C PRO A 219 -19.06 -16.12 41.69
N ALA A 220 -19.60 -15.33 40.75
CA ALA A 220 -20.39 -15.84 39.64
C ALA A 220 -19.54 -16.78 38.78
N ARG A 221 -19.66 -18.08 39.06
CA ARG A 221 -19.04 -19.15 38.28
C ARG A 221 -19.59 -19.03 36.86
N HIS A 222 -18.75 -18.54 35.95
CA HIS A 222 -19.07 -18.57 34.53
C HIS A 222 -19.01 -20.04 34.16
N ASP A 223 -20.17 -20.66 33.95
CA ASP A 223 -20.24 -22.07 33.64
C ASP A 223 -19.50 -22.35 32.33
N TRP A 224 -18.94 -23.55 32.21
CA TRP A 224 -18.29 -24.00 30.98
C TRP A 224 -19.23 -23.91 29.76
N LEU A 225 -20.55 -23.92 29.99
CA LEU A 225 -21.60 -23.68 29.00
C LEU A 225 -21.59 -22.25 28.42
N ASP A 226 -21.25 -21.24 29.21
CA ASP A 226 -21.13 -19.85 28.74
C ASP A 226 -19.86 -19.66 27.90
N TYR A 227 -18.75 -20.33 28.27
CA TYR A 227 -17.56 -20.36 27.43
C TYR A 227 -17.79 -21.15 26.14
N LEU A 228 -18.52 -22.28 26.20
CA LEU A 228 -18.91 -23.06 25.02
C LEU A 228 -19.82 -22.25 24.09
N SER A 229 -20.84 -21.58 24.62
CA SER A 229 -21.77 -20.78 23.82
C SER A 229 -21.09 -19.55 23.21
N LEU A 230 -20.18 -18.90 23.93
CA LEU A 230 -19.36 -17.81 23.40
C LEU A 230 -18.42 -18.30 22.29
N MET A 231 -17.75 -19.44 22.46
CA MET A 231 -16.90 -20.02 21.40
C MET A 231 -17.72 -20.45 20.18
N LEU A 232 -18.92 -20.99 20.37
CA LEU A 232 -19.82 -21.37 19.28
C LEU A 232 -20.38 -20.13 18.54
N LEU A 233 -20.69 -19.05 19.26
CA LEU A 233 -21.13 -17.77 18.70
C LEU A 233 -20.01 -17.07 17.92
N VAL A 234 -18.80 -17.04 18.47
CA VAL A 234 -17.60 -16.51 17.76
C VAL A 234 -17.30 -17.36 16.52
N GLY A 235 -17.33 -18.69 16.62
CA GLY A 235 -17.14 -19.60 15.49
C GLY A 235 -18.19 -19.41 14.39
N SER A 236 -19.47 -19.30 14.77
CA SER A 236 -20.58 -19.02 13.84
C SER A 236 -20.43 -17.65 13.16
N PHE A 237 -20.05 -16.62 13.92
CA PHE A 237 -19.81 -15.28 13.37
C PHE A 237 -18.62 -15.26 12.39
N LEU A 238 -17.51 -15.94 12.71
CA LEU A 238 -16.36 -16.08 11.81
C LEU A 238 -16.71 -16.89 10.55
N LEU A 239 -17.53 -17.94 10.67
CA LEU A 239 -18.03 -18.72 9.54
C LEU A 239 -18.89 -17.86 8.61
N LEU A 240 -19.82 -17.06 9.17
CA LEU A 240 -20.67 -16.13 8.44
C LEU A 240 -19.83 -15.06 7.73
N LEU A 241 -18.85 -14.48 8.44
CA LEU A 241 -17.92 -13.49 7.89
C LEU A 241 -17.09 -14.06 6.73
N TYR A 242 -16.62 -15.30 6.85
CA TYR A 242 -15.93 -16.03 5.77
C TYR A 242 -16.84 -16.29 4.57
N LEU A 243 -18.08 -16.74 4.80
CA LEU A 243 -19.09 -16.94 3.75
C LEU A 243 -19.35 -15.64 2.98
N VAL A 244 -19.59 -14.52 3.68
CA VAL A 244 -19.88 -13.22 3.06
C VAL A 244 -18.66 -12.64 2.31
N LEU A 245 -17.46 -12.71 2.87
CA LEU A 245 -16.26 -12.10 2.27
C LEU A 245 -15.60 -12.94 1.18
N SER A 246 -15.80 -14.26 1.14
CA SER A 246 -15.12 -15.14 0.18
C SER A 246 -16.05 -15.98 -0.68
N VAL A 247 -17.06 -16.62 -0.09
CA VAL A 247 -17.92 -17.58 -0.80
C VAL A 247 -18.96 -16.86 -1.65
N VAL A 248 -19.66 -15.87 -1.10
CA VAL A 248 -20.64 -15.06 -1.84
C VAL A 248 -20.04 -14.39 -3.10
N PRO A 249 -18.94 -13.61 -3.03
CA PRO A 249 -18.38 -12.99 -4.23
C PRO A 249 -17.80 -14.02 -5.22
N ALA A 250 -17.26 -15.14 -4.75
CA ALA A 250 -16.78 -16.22 -5.63
C ALA A 250 -17.93 -16.99 -6.32
N LEU A 251 -19.12 -17.02 -5.73
CA LEU A 251 -20.33 -17.55 -6.36
C LEU A 251 -20.97 -16.53 -7.31
N GLN A 252 -21.01 -15.25 -6.96
CA GLN A 252 -21.44 -14.17 -7.86
C GLN A 252 -20.59 -14.15 -9.13
N GLN A 253 -19.26 -14.11 -9.01
CA GLN A 253 -18.35 -14.18 -10.17
C GLN A 253 -18.50 -15.44 -11.02
N ARG A 254 -19.07 -16.53 -10.49
CA ARG A 254 -19.39 -17.75 -11.25
C ARG A 254 -20.78 -17.71 -11.87
N LEU A 255 -21.74 -17.04 -11.25
CA LEU A 255 -23.08 -16.78 -11.80
C LEU A 255 -22.99 -15.76 -12.94
N ASP A 256 -22.31 -14.63 -12.74
CA ASP A 256 -22.09 -13.58 -13.75
C ASP A 256 -21.32 -14.13 -14.98
N ALA A 257 -20.50 -15.16 -14.79
CA ALA A 257 -19.76 -15.85 -15.86
C ALA A 257 -20.56 -16.96 -16.57
N VAL A 258 -21.75 -17.31 -16.08
CA VAL A 258 -22.66 -18.33 -16.65
C VAL A 258 -23.95 -17.71 -17.18
N LEU A 259 -24.39 -16.60 -16.57
CA LEU A 259 -25.56 -15.82 -16.94
C LEU A 259 -25.10 -14.42 -17.39
N PRO A 260 -24.69 -14.25 -18.66
CA PRO A 260 -24.36 -12.94 -19.19
C PRO A 260 -25.60 -12.02 -19.12
N PRO A 261 -25.44 -10.73 -18.74
CA PRO A 261 -26.58 -9.84 -18.57
C PRO A 261 -27.25 -9.54 -19.91
N ASP A 262 -28.53 -9.91 -19.99
CA ASP A 262 -29.56 -9.50 -20.95
C ASP A 262 -29.12 -9.37 -22.41
N ALA A 263 -29.04 -10.52 -23.08
CA ALA A 263 -29.12 -10.62 -24.53
C ALA A 263 -30.57 -10.39 -25.02
N ASP A 264 -31.12 -9.19 -24.77
CA ASP A 264 -32.40 -8.71 -25.29
C ASP A 264 -32.37 -7.18 -25.51
N GLY A 265 -31.81 -6.77 -26.65
CA GLY A 265 -31.66 -5.38 -27.08
C GLY A 265 -31.01 -5.32 -28.45
N ALA A 266 -31.72 -4.82 -29.46
CA ALA A 266 -31.40 -5.05 -30.87
C ALA A 266 -30.33 -4.10 -31.48
N ASP A 267 -29.82 -4.54 -32.63
CA ASP A 267 -29.16 -3.77 -33.70
C ASP A 267 -27.79 -3.11 -33.41
N ASP A 268 -26.71 -3.90 -33.52
CA ASP A 268 -25.69 -3.69 -34.58
C ASP A 268 -24.74 -4.91 -34.73
N PRO A 269 -24.14 -5.18 -35.91
CA PRO A 269 -23.33 -6.39 -36.16
C PRO A 269 -21.82 -6.25 -35.84
N GLU A 270 -21.25 -7.36 -35.35
CA GLU A 270 -19.84 -7.85 -35.34
C GLU A 270 -18.65 -6.97 -35.83
N PRO A 271 -17.43 -7.12 -35.25
CA PRO A 271 -16.89 -8.42 -34.86
C PRO A 271 -16.17 -8.55 -33.49
N LEU A 272 -16.19 -9.78 -32.96
CA LEU A 272 -15.51 -10.17 -31.72
C LEU A 272 -13.98 -10.33 -31.88
N PRO A 273 -13.14 -9.82 -30.94
CA PRO A 273 -11.72 -10.14 -30.89
C PRO A 273 -11.51 -11.58 -30.39
N GLN A 274 -11.12 -12.48 -31.29
CA GLN A 274 -10.95 -13.91 -31.00
C GLN A 274 -9.86 -14.18 -29.94
N HIS A 275 -10.22 -14.84 -28.84
CA HIS A 275 -9.23 -15.41 -27.91
C HIS A 275 -8.58 -16.67 -28.51
N PRO A 276 -7.26 -16.90 -28.27
CA PRO A 276 -6.52 -17.98 -28.92
C PRO A 276 -6.98 -19.36 -28.41
N ARG A 277 -7.69 -20.10 -29.26
CA ARG A 277 -8.22 -21.43 -28.98
C ARG A 277 -7.07 -22.43 -28.80
N ARG A 278 -6.83 -22.86 -27.56
CA ARG A 278 -5.75 -23.78 -27.18
C ARG A 278 -5.94 -25.12 -27.91
N ALA A 279 -5.09 -25.39 -28.90
CA ALA A 279 -5.22 -26.56 -29.76
C ALA A 279 -5.12 -27.87 -28.96
N ALA A 280 -6.17 -28.69 -29.02
CA ALA A 280 -6.14 -30.07 -28.54
C ALA A 280 -5.38 -30.94 -29.55
N ARG A 281 -4.51 -31.83 -29.06
CA ARG A 281 -3.99 -32.93 -29.89
C ARG A 281 -5.12 -33.94 -30.11
N PRO A 282 -5.42 -34.37 -31.35
CA PRO A 282 -6.17 -35.61 -31.56
C PRO A 282 -5.33 -36.80 -31.05
N LEU A 283 -5.98 -37.81 -30.49
CA LEU A 283 -5.36 -39.11 -30.28
C LEU A 283 -5.36 -39.92 -31.60
N PRO A 284 -4.49 -40.93 -31.75
CA PRO A 284 -4.58 -41.87 -32.86
C PRO A 284 -5.89 -42.66 -32.79
N GLU A 285 -6.53 -42.89 -33.94
CA GLU A 285 -7.70 -43.76 -34.06
C GLU A 285 -7.24 -45.22 -34.11
N ASP A 286 -7.75 -46.05 -33.19
CA ASP A 286 -7.56 -47.49 -33.25
C ASP A 286 -8.34 -48.07 -34.43
N ARG A 287 -7.72 -48.98 -35.19
CA ARG A 287 -8.16 -49.39 -36.52
C ARG A 287 -8.43 -50.89 -36.58
N TYR A 288 -9.62 -51.30 -36.14
CA TYR A 288 -10.14 -52.66 -36.33
C TYR A 288 -11.61 -52.66 -36.72
N GLU A 289 -11.95 -53.69 -37.52
CA GLU A 289 -13.30 -54.14 -37.91
C GLU A 289 -14.14 -53.16 -38.77
N GLU A 290 -14.99 -53.63 -39.70
CA GLU A 290 -15.35 -55.01 -40.05
C GLU A 290 -15.55 -55.20 -41.57
N GLU A 291 -15.47 -56.44 -42.07
CA GLU A 291 -15.80 -56.81 -43.45
C GLU A 291 -17.26 -57.25 -43.56
N SER A 292 -18.04 -56.70 -44.51
CA SER A 292 -19.19 -57.38 -45.17
C SER A 292 -19.69 -56.62 -46.40
#